data_AF-A0A944LF30-F1
#
_entry.id   AF-A0A944LF30-F1
#
_cell.length_a   1.000
_cell.length_b   1.000
_cell.length_c   1.000
_cell.angle_alpha   90.00
_cell.angle_beta   90.00
_cell.angle_gamma   90.00
#
_symmetry.space_group_name_H-M   'P 1'
#
loop_
_entity.id
_entity.type
_entity.pdbx_description
1 polymer ?
#
loop_
_entity_poly.entity_id
_entity_poly.type
_entity_poly.pdbx_seq_one_letter_code
_entity_poly.pdbx_strand_id
1 'polypeptide(L)'
;MDLLSGISEEGLRTLPWAAALVFGLTMTVWRPHRFHWAALGSVLLFVAVNVGAGLYVLYHYGDARWGGGGEPPLSAPSLSGAPVVGQFMGPLESFLSGVVGGVNDFLAFKRSLPVALEFFAAAGWALLIALPLAMLAIAMSYAEARRRRAEFARYQLTVERLKDEIEDIKRQLGSGAGP
;
A
#
# COMPACT_ATOMS: atom_id res chain seq x y z
N MET A 1 -18.43 3.89 12.90
CA MET A 1 -18.14 5.31 12.64
C MET A 1 -17.19 5.35 11.46
N ASP A 2 -17.63 5.91 10.34
CA ASP A 2 -16.85 5.93 9.11
C ASP A 2 -15.84 7.08 9.16
N LEU A 3 -14.63 6.80 9.67
CA LEU A 3 -13.59 7.81 9.94
C LEU A 3 -13.13 8.53 8.66
N LEU A 4 -13.38 7.95 7.49
CA LEU A 4 -13.01 8.48 6.18
C LEU A 4 -14.11 9.35 5.55
N SER A 5 -15.32 9.38 6.14
CA SER A 5 -16.47 10.11 5.60
C SER A 5 -16.25 11.63 5.51
N GLY A 6 -15.37 12.20 6.34
CA GLY A 6 -15.02 13.62 6.34
C GLY A 6 -13.80 13.98 5.47
N ILE A 7 -13.16 13.00 4.82
CA ILE A 7 -11.96 13.25 4.00
C ILE A 7 -12.37 13.60 2.58
N SER A 8 -11.85 14.71 2.05
CA SER A 8 -12.05 15.11 0.66
C SER A 8 -11.34 14.17 -0.31
N GLU A 9 -11.72 14.18 -1.59
CA GLU A 9 -11.02 13.41 -2.63
C GLU A 9 -9.50 13.69 -2.62
N GLU A 10 -9.12 14.96 -2.47
CA GLU A 10 -7.72 15.37 -2.35
C GLU A 10 -7.02 14.79 -1.12
N GLY A 11 -7.73 14.70 0.00
CA GLY A 11 -7.24 14.03 1.21
C GLY A 11 -6.99 12.54 0.98
N LEU A 12 -7.86 11.85 0.22
CA LEU A 12 -7.63 10.46 -0.16
C LEU A 12 -6.47 10.29 -1.15
N ARG A 13 -6.26 11.23 -2.07
CA ARG A 13 -5.13 11.20 -3.02
C ARG A 13 -3.78 11.41 -2.33
N THR A 14 -3.74 12.21 -1.28
CA THR A 14 -2.51 12.52 -0.53
C THR A 14 -2.14 11.47 0.53
N LEU A 15 -3.12 10.71 1.04
CA LEU A 15 -2.94 9.70 2.08
C LEU A 15 -1.90 8.62 1.73
N PRO A 16 -1.91 7.99 0.53
CA PRO A 16 -0.91 7.00 0.17
C PRO A 16 0.51 7.56 0.18
N TRP A 17 0.70 8.78 -0.32
CA TRP A 17 1.99 9.46 -0.32
C TRP A 17 2.47 9.78 1.09
N ALA A 18 1.60 10.32 1.93
CA ALA A 18 1.91 10.62 3.32
C ALA A 18 2.29 9.35 4.10
N ALA A 19 1.50 8.28 3.96
CA ALA A 19 1.76 6.99 4.60
C ALA A 19 3.10 6.39 4.15
N ALA A 20 3.38 6.41 2.85
CA ALA A 20 4.63 5.89 2.29
C ALA A 20 5.85 6.67 2.78
N LEU A 21 5.79 8.00 2.76
CA LEU A 21 6.88 8.88 3.22
C LEU A 21 7.14 8.73 4.71
N VAL A 22 6.09 8.79 5.54
CA VAL A 22 6.21 8.63 7.00
C VAL A 22 6.79 7.26 7.33
N PHE A 23 6.29 6.19 6.70
CA PHE A 23 6.81 4.85 6.92
C PHE A 23 8.27 4.70 6.49
N GLY A 24 8.61 5.22 5.30
CA GLY A 24 9.97 5.20 4.76
C GLY A 24 10.96 5.94 5.67
N LEU A 25 10.61 7.15 6.11
CA LEU A 25 11.44 7.94 7.02
C LEU A 25 11.59 7.24 8.38
N THR A 26 10.50 6.73 8.94
CA THR A 26 10.53 6.05 10.24
C THR A 26 11.41 4.81 10.20
N MET A 27 11.28 3.98 9.14
CA MET A 27 12.08 2.76 8.99
C MET A 27 13.56 3.03 8.70
N THR A 28 13.87 4.09 7.95
CA THR A 28 15.26 4.46 7.67
C THR A 28 15.97 5.02 8.90
N VAL A 29 15.28 5.81 9.73
CA VAL A 29 15.81 6.29 11.02
C VAL A 29 15.98 5.15 12.02
N TRP A 30 15.02 4.20 12.08
CA TRP A 30 15.07 3.12 13.06
C TRP A 30 16.06 2.00 12.69
N ARG A 31 16.21 1.69 11.40
CA ARG A 31 17.12 0.65 10.90
C ARG A 31 17.95 1.16 9.72
N PRO A 32 18.95 2.02 9.97
CA PRO A 32 19.75 2.64 8.91
C PRO A 32 20.49 1.59 8.05
N HIS A 33 20.86 0.44 8.59
CA HIS A 33 21.54 -0.59 7.78
C HIS A 33 20.61 -1.40 6.87
N ARG A 34 19.29 -1.13 6.86
CA ARG A 34 18.29 -1.87 6.07
C ARG A 34 17.46 -0.95 5.17
N PHE A 35 18.09 0.08 4.58
CA PHE A 35 17.45 1.02 3.64
C PHE A 35 16.66 0.32 2.53
N HIS A 36 17.19 -0.79 1.98
CA HIS A 36 16.53 -1.53 0.90
C HIS A 36 15.20 -2.18 1.33
N TRP A 37 15.12 -2.69 2.57
CA TRP A 37 13.86 -3.21 3.12
C TRP A 37 12.88 -2.10 3.49
N ALA A 38 13.39 -0.96 3.98
CA ALA A 38 12.57 0.21 4.26
C ALA A 38 11.91 0.76 2.98
N ALA A 39 12.68 0.85 1.90
CA ALA A 39 12.19 1.27 0.58
C ALA A 39 11.13 0.29 0.06
N LEU A 40 11.41 -1.02 0.08
CA LEU A 40 10.44 -2.04 -0.32
C LEU A 40 9.14 -1.96 0.48
N GLY A 41 9.25 -1.87 1.82
CA GLY A 41 8.09 -1.78 2.70
C GLY A 41 7.26 -0.52 2.47
N SER A 42 7.90 0.63 2.20
CA SER A 42 7.21 1.88 1.86
C SER A 42 6.42 1.75 0.56
N VAL A 43 7.01 1.15 -0.48
CA VAL A 43 6.31 0.92 -1.76
C VAL A 43 5.14 -0.06 -1.58
N LEU A 44 5.31 -1.13 -0.82
CA LEU A 44 4.22 -2.09 -0.55
C LEU A 44 3.09 -1.44 0.26
N LEU A 45 3.41 -0.59 1.22
CA LEU A 45 2.41 0.19 1.96
C LEU A 45 1.66 1.15 1.03
N PHE A 46 2.38 1.85 0.14
CA PHE A 46 1.75 2.70 -0.87
C PHE A 46 0.75 1.92 -1.73
N VAL A 47 1.12 0.73 -2.21
CA VAL A 47 0.23 -0.15 -2.96
C VAL A 47 -1.01 -0.51 -2.15
N ALA A 48 -0.84 -0.96 -0.91
CA ALA A 48 -1.95 -1.38 -0.06
C ALA A 48 -2.94 -0.24 0.22
N VAL A 49 -2.44 0.97 0.50
CA VAL A 49 -3.28 2.15 0.75
C VAL A 49 -4.02 2.58 -0.51
N ASN A 50 -3.38 2.58 -1.68
CA ASN A 50 -4.06 2.89 -2.96
C ASN A 50 -5.15 1.88 -3.30
N VAL A 51 -4.89 0.58 -3.14
CA VAL A 51 -5.91 -0.46 -3.36
C VAL A 51 -7.09 -0.27 -2.39
N GLY A 52 -6.81 0.00 -1.12
CA GLY A 52 -7.85 0.31 -0.13
C GLY A 52 -8.68 1.54 -0.50
N ALA A 53 -8.03 2.62 -0.97
CA ALA A 53 -8.70 3.83 -1.44
C ALA A 53 -9.62 3.55 -2.64
N GLY A 54 -9.14 2.82 -3.65
CA GLY A 54 -9.96 2.45 -4.82
C GLY A 54 -11.18 1.61 -4.43
N LEU A 55 -11.02 0.65 -3.51
CA LEU A 55 -12.14 -0.13 -2.98
C LEU A 55 -13.12 0.73 -2.17
N TYR A 56 -12.62 1.69 -1.38
CA TYR A 56 -13.45 2.61 -0.62
C TYR A 56 -14.32 3.49 -1.54
N VAL A 57 -13.75 3.99 -2.64
CA VAL A 57 -14.47 4.75 -3.67
C VAL A 57 -15.59 3.91 -4.28
N LEU A 58 -15.31 2.67 -4.68
CA LEU A 58 -16.31 1.76 -5.25
C LEU A 58 -17.41 1.38 -4.27
N TYR A 59 -17.08 1.22 -2.99
CA TYR A 59 -18.06 0.94 -1.95
C TYR A 59 -18.97 2.16 -1.68
N HIS A 60 -18.44 3.38 -1.81
CA HIS A 60 -19.15 4.64 -1.62
C HIS A 60 -19.46 5.36 -2.94
N TYR A 61 -19.82 4.61 -3.99
CA TYR A 61 -20.01 5.15 -5.35
C TYR A 61 -21.07 6.25 -5.46
N GLY A 62 -22.05 6.26 -4.56
CA GLY A 62 -23.12 7.26 -4.49
C GLY A 62 -22.72 8.59 -3.83
N ASP A 63 -21.49 8.71 -3.31
CA ASP A 63 -21.03 9.93 -2.68
C ASP A 63 -20.72 11.00 -3.73
N ALA A 64 -21.29 12.20 -3.54
CA ALA A 64 -21.13 13.34 -4.43
C ALA A 64 -19.66 13.77 -4.60
N ARG A 65 -18.78 13.43 -3.65
CA ARG A 65 -17.34 13.72 -3.73
C ARG A 65 -16.62 13.05 -4.89
N TRP A 66 -17.14 11.95 -5.44
CA TRP A 66 -16.50 11.23 -6.55
C TRP A 66 -17.02 11.64 -7.93
N GLY A 67 -18.23 12.22 -7.97
CA GLY A 67 -18.90 12.63 -9.20
C GLY A 67 -18.63 14.10 -9.47
N GLY A 68 -17.41 14.44 -9.90
CA GLY A 68 -16.96 15.83 -10.10
C GLY A 68 -18.01 16.73 -10.76
N GLY A 69 -18.71 17.54 -9.94
CA GLY A 69 -19.63 18.61 -10.33
C GLY A 69 -20.71 18.28 -11.38
N GLY A 70 -20.90 17.01 -11.74
CA GLY A 70 -21.65 16.62 -12.93
C GLY A 70 -23.13 16.49 -12.64
N GLU A 71 -23.93 17.24 -13.40
CA GLU A 71 -25.40 17.36 -13.47
C GLU A 71 -26.24 16.74 -12.33
N PRO A 72 -27.18 17.53 -11.76
CA PRO A 72 -28.03 17.07 -10.67
C PRO A 72 -28.73 15.75 -11.04
N PRO A 73 -28.96 14.88 -10.03
CA PRO A 73 -29.60 13.59 -10.27
C PRO A 73 -30.86 13.75 -11.10
N LEU A 74 -31.02 12.90 -12.10
CA LEU A 74 -32.19 12.92 -12.97
C LEU A 74 -33.44 12.82 -12.09
N SER A 75 -34.35 13.77 -12.26
CA SER A 75 -35.61 13.80 -11.51
C SER A 75 -36.71 13.22 -12.41
N ALA A 76 -37.49 12.28 -11.87
CA ALA A 76 -38.62 11.74 -12.61
C ALA A 76 -39.69 12.83 -12.84
N PRO A 77 -40.33 12.88 -14.02
CA PRO A 77 -41.41 13.82 -14.29
C PRO A 77 -42.63 13.49 -13.41
N SER A 78 -43.20 14.50 -12.74
CA SER A 78 -44.42 14.34 -11.93
C SER A 78 -45.64 14.20 -12.84
N LEU A 79 -46.29 13.03 -12.82
CA LEU A 79 -47.48 12.74 -13.65
C LEU A 79 -48.79 12.89 -12.87
N SER A 80 -48.72 13.07 -11.55
CA SER A 80 -49.85 13.25 -10.63
C SER A 80 -50.60 14.57 -10.78
N GLY A 81 -50.04 15.55 -11.51
CA GLY A 81 -50.68 16.84 -11.81
C GLY A 81 -51.61 16.85 -13.03
N ALA A 82 -51.71 15.74 -13.79
CA ALA A 82 -52.52 15.68 -15.00
C ALA A 82 -54.00 15.38 -14.67
N PRO A 83 -54.96 16.26 -15.02
CA PRO A 83 -56.37 16.00 -14.78
C PRO A 83 -56.82 14.85 -15.69
N VAL A 84 -57.49 13.85 -15.10
CA VAL A 84 -58.18 12.69 -15.71
C VAL A 84 -57.49 11.32 -15.58
N VAL A 85 -56.16 11.19 -15.44
CA VAL A 85 -55.48 9.86 -15.46
C VAL A 85 -54.71 9.50 -14.16
N GLY A 86 -54.82 10.33 -13.12
CA GLY A 86 -53.99 10.26 -11.91
C GLY A 86 -53.97 8.89 -11.19
N GLN A 87 -55.05 8.09 -11.23
CA GLN A 87 -55.11 6.81 -10.53
C GLN A 87 -54.40 5.65 -11.28
N PHE A 88 -54.29 5.71 -12.61
CA PHE A 88 -53.53 4.75 -13.42
C PHE A 88 -52.07 5.19 -13.66
N MET A 89 -51.77 6.47 -13.40
CA MET A 89 -50.43 7.04 -13.53
C MET A 89 -49.52 6.74 -12.33
N GLY A 90 -50.08 6.41 -11.16
CA GLY A 90 -49.30 6.09 -9.95
C GLY A 90 -48.34 4.90 -10.10
N PRO A 91 -48.77 3.72 -10.61
CA PRO A 91 -47.87 2.61 -10.89
C PRO A 91 -46.79 2.94 -11.94
N LEU A 92 -47.14 3.77 -12.94
CA LEU A 92 -46.21 4.22 -13.97
C LEU A 92 -45.17 5.20 -13.40
N GLU A 93 -45.59 6.12 -12.54
CA GLU A 93 -44.71 7.04 -11.81
C GLU A 93 -43.75 6.28 -10.88
N SER A 94 -44.24 5.26 -10.17
CA SER A 94 -43.38 4.39 -9.35
C SER A 94 -42.38 3.59 -10.20
N PHE A 95 -42.79 3.10 -11.37
CA PHE A 95 -41.89 2.42 -12.30
C PHE A 95 -40.84 3.37 -12.87
N LEU A 96 -41.24 4.57 -13.32
CA LEU A 96 -40.34 5.60 -13.82
C LEU A 96 -39.37 6.07 -12.74
N SER A 97 -39.83 6.29 -11.51
CA SER A 97 -38.98 6.62 -10.38
C SER A 97 -37.96 5.51 -10.09
N GLY A 98 -38.35 4.24 -10.22
CA GLY A 98 -37.44 3.09 -10.08
C GLY A 98 -36.40 3.02 -11.18
N VAL A 99 -36.80 3.24 -12.44
CA VAL A 99 -35.88 3.28 -13.60
C VAL A 99 -34.92 4.46 -13.48
N VAL A 100 -35.42 5.66 -13.14
CA VAL A 100 -34.59 6.86 -12.94
C VAL A 100 -33.63 6.66 -11.77
N GLY A 101 -34.07 6.04 -10.67
CA GLY A 101 -33.21 5.65 -9.56
C GLY A 101 -32.08 4.71 -10.00
N GLY A 102 -32.40 3.63 -10.71
CA GLY A 102 -31.39 2.69 -11.21
C GLY A 102 -30.42 3.31 -12.23
N VAL A 103 -30.91 4.21 -13.10
CA VAL A 103 -30.05 4.97 -14.03
C VAL A 103 -29.11 5.91 -13.26
N ASN A 104 -29.61 6.55 -12.21
CA ASN A 104 -28.80 7.44 -11.38
C ASN A 104 -27.72 6.66 -10.60
N ASP A 105 -28.06 5.48 -10.07
CA ASP A 105 -27.09 4.58 -9.40
C ASP A 105 -26.01 4.10 -10.38
N PHE A 106 -26.40 3.71 -11.60
CA PHE A 106 -25.46 3.32 -12.65
C PHE A 106 -24.55 4.49 -13.06
N LEU A 107 -25.11 5.69 -13.16
CA LEU A 107 -24.35 6.89 -13.50
C LEU A 107 -23.36 7.26 -12.39
N ALA A 108 -23.76 7.13 -11.12
CA ALA A 108 -22.90 7.33 -9.96
C ALA A 108 -21.75 6.31 -9.92
N PHE A 109 -22.04 5.03 -10.19
CA PHE A 109 -21.02 3.99 -10.34
C PHE A 109 -20.06 4.29 -11.50
N LYS A 110 -20.59 4.64 -12.68
CA LYS A 110 -19.77 4.97 -13.86
C LYS A 110 -18.85 6.17 -13.60
N ARG A 111 -19.31 7.17 -12.83
CA ARG A 111 -18.53 8.37 -12.47
C ARG A 111 -17.45 8.07 -11.44
N SER A 112 -17.70 7.20 -10.48
CA SER A 112 -16.71 6.80 -9.46
C SER A 112 -15.69 5.76 -9.97
N LEU A 113 -16.02 5.00 -11.02
CA LEU A 113 -15.13 4.02 -11.65
C LEU A 113 -13.77 4.60 -12.10
N PRO A 114 -13.69 5.70 -12.89
CA PRO A 114 -12.41 6.27 -13.29
C PRO A 114 -11.57 6.71 -12.08
N VAL A 115 -12.20 7.29 -11.06
CA VAL A 115 -11.52 7.68 -9.81
C VAL A 115 -10.91 6.46 -9.12
N ALA A 116 -11.66 5.36 -8.97
CA ALA A 116 -11.13 4.12 -8.41
C ALA A 116 -10.02 3.51 -9.28
N LEU A 117 -10.15 3.57 -10.60
CA LEU A 117 -9.14 3.08 -11.55
C LEU A 117 -7.84 3.88 -11.46
N GLU A 118 -7.87 5.20 -11.19
CA GLU A 118 -6.66 5.99 -10.97
C GLU A 118 -5.85 5.46 -9.78
N PHE A 119 -6.52 5.12 -8.67
CA PHE A 119 -5.87 4.50 -7.51
C PHE A 119 -5.31 3.11 -7.83
N PHE A 120 -6.05 2.27 -8.55
CA PHE A 120 -5.55 0.96 -8.97
C PHE A 120 -4.40 1.05 -9.97
N ALA A 121 -4.43 2.01 -10.89
CA ALA A 121 -3.35 2.27 -11.81
C ALA A 121 -2.08 2.70 -11.06
N ALA A 122 -2.21 3.62 -10.09
CA ALA A 122 -1.09 4.02 -9.23
C ALA A 122 -0.50 2.83 -8.46
N ALA A 123 -1.36 1.96 -7.91
CA ALA A 123 -0.92 0.73 -7.26
C ALA A 123 -0.22 -0.24 -8.23
N GLY A 124 -0.72 -0.37 -9.46
CA GLY A 124 -0.12 -1.19 -10.51
C GLY A 124 1.28 -0.72 -10.91
N TRP A 125 1.45 0.59 -11.13
CA TRP A 125 2.76 1.19 -11.40
C TRP A 125 3.73 1.02 -10.24
N ALA A 126 3.26 1.21 -9.01
CA ALA A 126 4.08 0.99 -7.81
C ALA A 126 4.50 -0.48 -7.69
N LEU A 127 3.63 -1.44 -8.02
CA LEU A 127 3.98 -2.86 -8.01
C LEU A 127 5.03 -3.22 -9.08
N LEU A 128 4.94 -2.60 -10.26
CA LEU A 128 5.97 -2.74 -11.31
C LEU A 128 7.35 -2.26 -10.82
N ILE A 129 7.41 -1.20 -10.01
CA ILE A 129 8.65 -0.69 -9.40
C ILE A 129 9.08 -1.56 -8.21
N ALA A 130 8.13 -2.13 -7.47
CA ALA A 130 8.41 -3.00 -6.32
C ALA A 130 9.19 -4.27 -6.72
N LEU A 131 8.93 -4.81 -7.91
CA LEU A 131 9.56 -6.03 -8.40
C LEU A 131 11.10 -5.93 -8.57
N PRO A 132 11.66 -4.95 -9.32
CA PRO A 132 13.10 -4.76 -9.39
C PRO A 132 13.68 -4.35 -8.03
N LEU A 133 12.94 -3.61 -7.21
CA LEU A 133 13.38 -3.22 -5.87
C LEU A 133 13.51 -4.43 -4.94
N ALA A 134 12.60 -5.39 -5.03
CA ALA A 134 12.67 -6.66 -4.30
C ALA A 134 13.90 -7.47 -4.72
N MET A 135 14.16 -7.56 -6.03
CA MET A 135 15.35 -8.24 -6.55
C MET A 135 16.64 -7.61 -6.03
N LEU A 136 16.72 -6.27 -6.02
CA LEU A 136 17.85 -5.53 -5.45
C LEU A 136 18.00 -5.77 -3.95
N ALA A 137 16.90 -5.76 -3.19
CA ALA A 137 16.90 -6.02 -1.76
C ALA A 137 17.43 -7.43 -1.44
N ILE A 138 16.98 -8.44 -2.20
CA ILE A 138 17.46 -9.82 -2.08
C ILE A 138 18.95 -9.90 -2.41
N ALA A 139 19.38 -9.32 -3.54
CA ALA A 139 20.78 -9.34 -3.96
C ALA A 139 21.72 -8.69 -2.93
N MET A 140 21.33 -7.52 -2.39
CA MET A 140 22.09 -6.84 -1.34
C MET A 140 22.15 -7.67 -0.05
N SER A 141 21.03 -8.24 0.38
CA SER A 141 20.98 -9.09 1.57
C SER A 141 21.88 -10.33 1.43
N TYR A 142 21.94 -10.92 0.24
CA TYR A 142 22.82 -12.04 -0.07
C TYR A 142 24.29 -11.63 -0.04
N ALA A 143 24.64 -10.48 -0.62
CA ALA A 143 26.00 -9.95 -0.60
C ALA A 143 26.48 -9.65 0.83
N GLU A 144 25.65 -9.03 1.66
CA GLU A 144 25.95 -8.79 3.08
C GLU A 144 26.12 -10.11 3.85
N ALA A 145 25.21 -11.07 3.66
CA ALA A 145 25.33 -12.38 4.28
C ALA A 145 26.62 -13.10 3.87
N ARG A 146 27.04 -12.95 2.62
CA ARG A 146 28.31 -13.51 2.11
C ARG A 146 29.52 -12.84 2.77
N ARG A 147 29.52 -11.51 2.92
CA ARG A 147 30.59 -10.76 3.60
C ARG A 147 30.73 -11.21 5.06
N ARG A 148 29.62 -11.31 5.80
CA ARG A 148 29.63 -11.77 7.19
C ARG A 148 30.22 -13.18 7.31
N ARG A 149 29.88 -14.10 6.41
CA ARG A 149 30.47 -15.46 6.40
C ARG A 149 31.98 -15.43 6.17
N ALA A 150 32.48 -14.57 5.29
CA ALA A 150 33.91 -14.41 5.05
C ALA A 150 34.64 -13.84 6.27
N GLU A 151 34.03 -12.88 6.97
CA GLU A 151 34.57 -12.33 8.23
C GLU A 151 34.61 -13.39 9.33
N PHE A 152 33.53 -14.16 9.51
CA PHE A 152 33.50 -15.27 10.47
C PHE A 152 34.59 -16.31 10.20
N ALA A 153 34.84 -16.66 8.94
CA ALA A 153 35.92 -17.58 8.59
C ALA A 153 37.31 -17.02 8.97
N ARG A 154 37.54 -15.71 8.79
CA ARG A 154 38.79 -15.06 9.22
C ARG A 154 38.95 -15.06 10.75
N TYR A 155 37.86 -14.82 11.48
CA TYR A 155 37.87 -14.89 12.93
C TYR A 155 38.20 -16.30 13.44
N GLN A 156 37.64 -17.34 12.83
CA GLN A 156 37.96 -18.73 13.19
C GLN A 156 39.44 -19.05 12.98
N LEU A 157 40.01 -18.68 11.83
CA LEU A 157 41.44 -18.87 11.56
C LEU A 157 42.33 -18.14 12.59
N THR A 158 41.90 -16.96 13.02
CA THR A 158 42.63 -16.18 14.04
C THR A 158 42.57 -16.88 15.40
N VAL A 159 41.40 -17.40 15.79
CA VAL A 159 41.23 -18.15 17.05
C VAL A 159 42.03 -19.44 17.06
N GLU A 160 42.03 -20.19 15.95
CA GLU A 160 42.84 -21.41 15.81
C GLU A 160 44.33 -21.10 15.95
N ARG A 161 44.82 -20.08 15.24
CA ARG A 161 46.22 -19.65 15.36
C ARG A 161 46.59 -19.24 16.79
N LEU A 162 45.75 -18.44 17.47
CA LEU A 162 46.02 -18.03 18.84
C LEU A 162 46.04 -19.22 19.80
N LYS A 163 45.20 -20.23 19.56
CA LYS A 163 45.17 -21.45 20.37
C LYS A 163 46.47 -22.24 20.21
N ASP A 164 46.98 -22.36 18.98
CA ASP A 164 48.25 -23.02 18.71
C ASP A 164 49.42 -22.27 19.35
N GLU A 165 49.45 -20.93 19.24
CA GLU A 165 50.47 -20.10 19.88
C GLU A 165 50.48 -20.25 21.41
N ILE A 166 49.30 -20.35 22.05
CA ILE A 166 49.19 -20.61 23.49
C ILE A 166 49.70 -22.01 23.85
N GLU A 167 49.39 -23.02 23.04
CA GLU A 167 49.82 -24.39 23.30
C GLU A 167 51.35 -24.54 23.16
N ASP A 168 51.96 -23.86 22.19
CA ASP A 168 53.41 -23.80 22.05
C ASP A 168 54.06 -23.08 23.23
N ILE A 169 53.53 -21.95 23.69
CA ILE A 169 54.03 -21.26 24.90
C ILE A 169 53.92 -22.17 26.13
N LYS A 170 52.79 -22.89 26.27
CA LYS A 170 52.60 -23.84 27.37
C LYS A 170 53.61 -24.98 27.32
N ARG A 171 53.92 -25.52 26.13
CA ARG A 171 54.96 -26.54 25.95
C ARG A 171 56.34 -26.01 26.31
N GLN A 172 56.69 -24.79 25.87
CA GLN A 172 57.97 -24.16 26.17
C GLN A 172 58.16 -23.89 27.68
N LEU A 173 57.11 -23.41 28.37
CA LEU A 173 57.12 -23.23 29.82
C LEU A 173 57.17 -24.56 30.57
N GLY A 174 56.44 -25.58 30.10
CA GLY A 174 56.46 -26.93 30.68
C GLY A 174 57.80 -27.64 30.49
N SER A 175 58.52 -27.38 29.39
CA SER A 175 59.87 -27.91 29.15
C SER A 175 60.98 -27.11 29.82
N GLY A 176 60.74 -25.82 30.11
CA GLY A 176 61.68 -24.94 30.84
C GLY A 176 61.56 -25.02 32.36
N ALA A 177 60.49 -25.63 32.88
CA ALA A 177 60.30 -25.90 34.30
C ALA A 177 60.91 -27.27 34.68
N GLY A 178 62.23 -27.33 34.72
CA GLY A 178 62.96 -28.40 35.39
C GLY A 178 64.45 -28.07 35.44
N PRO A 179 65.20 -28.45 36.49
CA PRO A 179 64.82 -29.20 37.70
C PRO A 179 64.35 -28.34 38.89
#